data_AF-A0ABD3DUS6-F1
#
_entry.id   AF-A0ABD3DUS6-F1
#
_cell.length_a   1.000
_cell.length_b   1.000
_cell.length_c   1.000
_cell.angle_alpha   90.00
_cell.angle_beta   90.00
_cell.angle_gamma   90.00
#
_symmetry.space_group_name_H-M   'P 1'
#
loop_
_entity.id
_entity.type
_entity.pdbx_description
1 polymer ?
#
loop_
_entity_poly.entity_id
_entity_poly.type
_entity_poly.pdbx_seq_one_letter_code
_entity_poly.pdbx_strand_id
1 'polypeptide(L)'
;MEPEYVKPDSGSEGTKPGSRWNQIAIEEKQATITEEVKRMRQLPLNSSYAAHRLRLLDKIQQLLSLQRTTSQDEELELLFAGLQI
;
A
#
# COMPACT_ATOMS: atom_id res chain seq x y z
N MET A 1 -31.33 -38.60 32.94
CA MET A 1 -29.97 -39.15 32.80
C MET A 1 -29.55 -38.82 31.38
N GLU A 2 -28.61 -37.93 31.08
CA GLU A 2 -27.88 -36.90 31.81
C GLU A 2 -27.80 -35.68 30.88
N PRO A 3 -27.68 -34.45 31.41
CA PRO A 3 -27.70 -33.21 30.65
C PRO A 3 -26.29 -32.80 30.24
N GLU A 4 -26.04 -32.34 29.01
CA GLU A 4 -24.78 -31.66 28.64
C GLU A 4 -24.93 -31.11 27.21
N TYR A 5 -24.54 -29.89 26.84
CA TYR A 5 -23.76 -28.86 27.51
C TYR A 5 -24.02 -27.57 26.72
N VAL A 6 -24.46 -26.49 27.38
CA VAL A 6 -24.30 -25.14 26.81
C VAL A 6 -22.85 -24.75 27.07
N LYS A 7 -22.08 -24.43 26.02
CA LYS A 7 -21.16 -23.29 26.12
C LYS A 7 -21.20 -22.42 24.87
N PRO A 8 -21.31 -21.10 25.06
CA PRO A 8 -21.12 -20.10 24.04
C PRO A 8 -19.61 -19.85 23.85
N ASP A 9 -19.33 -19.07 22.82
CA ASP A 9 -18.15 -18.23 22.65
C ASP A 9 -17.02 -18.71 21.71
N SER A 10 -16.64 -17.74 20.89
CA SER A 10 -15.31 -17.51 20.34
C SER A 10 -14.80 -18.42 19.24
N GLY A 11 -15.14 -18.00 18.01
CA GLY A 11 -14.39 -18.28 16.80
C GLY A 11 -14.20 -17.01 15.98
N SER A 12 -13.72 -15.94 16.63
CA SER A 12 -12.80 -14.94 16.07
C SER A 12 -12.76 -14.81 14.54
N GLU A 13 -13.77 -14.19 13.93
CA GLU A 13 -13.44 -13.24 12.87
C GLU A 13 -13.12 -11.93 13.58
N GLY A 14 -11.90 -11.90 14.13
CA GLY A 14 -11.22 -10.64 14.30
C GLY A 14 -11.18 -10.02 12.91
N THR A 15 -12.17 -9.17 12.62
CA THR A 15 -12.02 -8.09 11.66
C THR A 15 -10.83 -7.29 12.17
N LYS A 16 -9.61 -7.73 11.82
CA LYS A 16 -8.41 -6.94 12.00
C LYS A 16 -8.70 -5.66 11.22
N PRO A 17 -8.91 -4.52 11.89
CA PRO A 17 -8.98 -3.25 11.21
C PRO A 17 -7.51 -2.91 10.92
N GLY A 18 -6.95 -3.53 9.89
CA GLY A 18 -5.51 -3.51 9.66
C GLY A 18 -5.11 -3.32 8.20
N SER A 19 -6.02 -3.49 7.24
CA SER A 19 -5.65 -3.30 5.83
C SER A 19 -6.19 -1.96 5.34
N ARG A 20 -5.47 -0.88 5.67
CA ARG A 20 -5.64 0.43 5.01
C ARG A 20 -5.45 0.31 3.48
N TRP A 21 -4.84 -0.79 3.04
CA TRP A 21 -4.51 -1.14 1.67
C TRP A 21 -5.30 -2.38 1.23
N ASN A 22 -6.59 -2.21 0.95
CA ASN A 22 -7.36 -3.27 0.29
C ASN A 22 -6.92 -3.42 -1.19
N GLN A 23 -7.24 -4.57 -1.80
CA GLN A 23 -6.82 -4.90 -3.17
C GLN A 23 -7.21 -3.82 -4.20
N ILE A 24 -8.44 -3.30 -4.08
CA ILE A 24 -8.98 -2.26 -4.97
C ILE A 24 -8.17 -0.97 -4.83
N ALA A 25 -7.90 -0.54 -3.59
CA ALA A 25 -7.10 0.65 -3.31
C ALA A 25 -5.64 0.49 -3.81
N ILE A 26 -5.07 -0.72 -3.76
CA ILE A 26 -3.75 -0.99 -4.31
C ILE A 26 -3.76 -0.83 -5.84
N GLU A 27 -4.75 -1.39 -6.52
CA GLU A 27 -4.89 -1.29 -7.99
C GLU A 27 -5.06 0.16 -8.45
N GLU A 28 -5.92 0.93 -7.79
CA GLU A 28 -6.10 2.37 -8.06
C GLU A 28 -4.79 3.13 -7.88
N LYS A 29 -4.06 2.84 -6.81
CA LYS A 29 -2.77 3.49 -6.52
C LYS A 29 -1.70 3.09 -7.53
N GLN A 30 -1.68 1.85 -7.99
CA GLN A 30 -0.80 1.38 -9.06
C GLN A 30 -1.06 2.09 -10.39
N ALA A 31 -2.32 2.35 -10.74
CA ALA A 31 -2.67 3.12 -11.92
C ALA A 31 -2.11 4.55 -11.84
N THR A 32 -2.30 5.24 -10.70
CA THR A 32 -1.77 6.60 -10.50
C THR A 32 -0.25 6.65 -10.57
N ILE A 33 0.45 5.67 -9.97
CA ILE A 33 1.92 5.56 -10.07
C ILE A 33 2.36 5.39 -11.51
N THR A 34 1.66 4.54 -12.28
CA THR A 34 2.00 4.25 -13.68
C THR A 34 1.94 5.51 -14.55
N GLU A 35 0.87 6.30 -14.38
CA GLU A 35 0.73 7.58 -15.08
C GLU A 35 1.79 8.60 -14.63
N GLU A 36 2.12 8.66 -13.34
CA GLU A 36 3.20 9.51 -12.83
C GLU A 36 4.56 9.11 -13.42
N VAL A 37 4.89 7.81 -13.46
CA VAL A 37 6.12 7.30 -14.06
C VAL A 37 6.20 7.70 -15.53
N LYS A 38 5.10 7.54 -16.27
CA LYS A 38 5.03 7.93 -17.69
C LYS A 38 5.29 9.43 -17.85
N ARG A 39 4.69 10.28 -17.01
CA ARG A 39 4.94 11.72 -17.01
C ARG A 39 6.40 12.06 -16.69
N MET A 40 6.99 11.42 -15.69
CA MET A 40 8.39 11.65 -15.33
C MET A 40 9.37 11.20 -16.41
N ARG A 41 9.07 10.11 -17.13
CA ARG A 41 9.90 9.63 -18.25
C ARG A 41 9.85 10.51 -19.50
N GLN A 42 8.84 11.37 -19.62
CA GLN A 42 8.78 12.38 -20.69
C GLN A 42 9.67 13.58 -20.40
N LEU A 43 10.11 13.76 -19.15
CA LEU A 43 11.01 14.85 -18.79
C LEU A 43 12.45 14.54 -19.22
N PRO A 44 13.22 15.56 -19.60
CA PRO A 44 14.64 15.43 -19.87
C PRO A 44 15.40 14.76 -18.70
N LEU A 45 16.32 13.84 -19.01
CA LEU A 45 17.09 13.09 -18.00
C LEU A 45 17.94 13.97 -17.06
N ASN A 46 18.25 15.21 -17.47
CA ASN A 46 18.96 16.19 -16.64
C ASN A 46 18.08 16.83 -15.56
N SER A 47 16.78 16.53 -15.52
CA SER A 47 15.89 17.01 -14.48
C SER A 47 16.14 16.26 -13.17
N SER A 48 16.81 16.91 -12.22
CA SER A 48 17.00 16.41 -10.85
C SER A 48 15.67 16.03 -10.18
N TYR A 49 14.60 16.78 -10.47
CA TYR A 49 13.25 16.47 -10.00
C TYR A 49 12.73 15.15 -10.57
N ALA A 50 12.82 14.94 -11.89
CA ALA A 50 12.36 13.70 -12.53
C ALA A 50 13.13 12.49 -12.01
N ALA A 51 14.45 12.60 -11.89
CA ALA A 51 15.29 11.53 -11.34
C ALA A 51 14.95 11.22 -9.88
N HIS A 52 14.74 12.26 -9.05
CA HIS A 52 14.32 12.08 -7.65
C HIS A 52 12.95 11.39 -7.58
N ARG A 53 11.98 11.88 -8.36
CA ARG A 53 10.61 11.38 -8.40
C ARG A 53 10.52 9.93 -8.86
N LEU A 54 11.29 9.55 -9.89
CA LEU A 54 11.36 8.17 -10.37
C LEU A 54 11.87 7.21 -9.30
N ARG A 55 12.85 7.61 -8.46
CA ARG A 55 13.31 6.77 -7.34
C ARG A 55 12.24 6.58 -6.28
N LEU A 56 11.44 7.61 -5.99
CA LEU A 56 10.31 7.49 -5.07
C LEU A 56 9.26 6.53 -5.63
N LEU A 57 8.90 6.67 -6.91
CA LEU A 57 7.92 5.80 -7.58
C LEU A 57 8.37 4.34 -7.59
N ASP A 58 9.64 4.09 -7.86
CA ASP A 58 10.24 2.76 -7.82
C ASP A 58 10.13 2.14 -6.42
N LYS A 59 10.45 2.93 -5.38
CA LYS A 59 10.32 2.50 -3.98
C LYS A 59 8.87 2.15 -3.60
N ILE A 60 7.89 2.92 -4.08
CA ILE A 60 6.46 2.65 -3.85
C ILE A 60 6.04 1.36 -4.57
N GLN A 61 6.46 1.14 -5.82
CA GLN A 61 6.16 -0.10 -6.54
C GLN A 61 6.72 -1.32 -5.82
N GLN A 62 7.97 -1.24 -5.35
CA GLN A 62 8.59 -2.31 -4.56
C GLN A 62 7.76 -2.60 -3.30
N LEU A 63 7.41 -1.58 -2.52
CA LEU A 63 6.58 -1.76 -1.32
C LEU A 63 5.20 -2.35 -1.62
N LEU A 64 4.57 -1.99 -2.74
CA LEU A 64 3.29 -2.56 -3.16
C LEU A 64 3.38 -4.04 -3.54
N SER A 65 4.54 -4.49 -4.05
CA SER A 65 4.76 -5.89 -4.45
C SER A 65 5.13 -6.84 -3.31
N LEU A 66 5.47 -6.31 -2.14
CA LEU A 66 5.91 -7.09 -0.99
C LEU A 66 4.76 -7.36 -0.01
N GLN A 67 4.87 -8.45 0.74
CA GLN A 67 4.10 -8.59 1.98
C GLN A 67 4.67 -7.58 2.99
N ARG A 68 3.95 -6.47 3.18
CA ARG A 68 4.43 -5.36 4.01
C ARG A 68 4.27 -5.65 5.51
N THR A 69 5.26 -5.19 6.26
CA THR A 69 5.20 -5.01 7.71
C THR A 69 4.53 -3.68 8.05
N THR A 70 4.14 -3.48 9.31
CA THR A 70 3.56 -2.21 9.79
C THR A 70 4.42 -0.99 9.46
N SER A 71 5.74 -1.08 9.66
CA SER A 71 6.67 0.01 9.34
C SER A 71 6.73 0.31 7.84
N GLN A 72 6.58 -0.70 6.98
CA GLN A 72 6.53 -0.51 5.52
C GLN A 72 5.20 0.11 5.07
N ASP A 73 4.08 -0.17 5.76
CA ASP A 73 2.80 0.49 5.50
C ASP A 73 2.81 1.97 5.90
N GLU A 74 3.50 2.32 6.99
CA GLU A 74 3.75 3.71 7.41
C GLU A 74 4.66 4.44 6.42
N GLU A 75 5.77 3.83 6.03
CA GLU A 75 6.67 4.37 5.01
C GLU A 75 5.93 4.61 3.68
N LEU A 76 5.12 3.65 3.25
CA LEU A 76 4.31 3.77 2.06
C LEU A 76 3.33 4.95 2.16
N GLU A 77 2.71 5.18 3.33
CA GLU A 77 1.86 6.35 3.55
C GLU A 77 2.59 7.66 3.35
N LEU A 78 3.78 7.77 3.96
CA LEU A 78 4.60 8.98 3.90
C LEU A 78 5.06 9.25 2.47
N LEU A 79 5.41 8.19 1.72
CA LEU A 79 5.75 8.29 0.31
C LEU A 79 4.58 8.80 -0.52
N PHE A 80 3.36 8.31 -0.29
CA PHE A 80 2.17 8.82 -0.97
C PHE A 80 1.81 10.26 -0.58
N ALA A 81 1.94 10.62 0.70
CA ALA A 81 1.72 11.99 1.17
C ALA A 81 2.71 12.97 0.52
N GLY A 82 3.97 12.56 0.36
CA GLY A 82 5.01 13.31 -0.35
C GLY A 82 4.80 13.36 -1.87
N LEU A 83 3.86 12.59 -2.41
CA LEU A 83 3.67 12.49 -3.84
C LEU A 83 2.82 13.64 -4.41
N GLN A 84 2.08 14.43 -3.63
CA GLN A 84 1.28 15.56 -4.15
C GLN A 84 0.49 15.22 -5.45
N ILE A 85 -0.12 14.03 -5.51
CA ILE A 85 -0.98 13.53 -6.59
C ILE A 85 -2.40 13.36 -6.09
#